data_AF-A0A0L7KHW6-F1
#
_entry.id   AF-A0A0L7KHW6-F1
#
_cell.length_a   1.000
_cell.length_b   1.000
_cell.length_c   1.000
_cell.angle_alpha   90.00
_cell.angle_beta   90.00
_cell.angle_gamma   90.00
#
_symmetry.space_group_name_H-M   'P 1'
#
loop_
_entity.id
_entity.type
_entity.pdbx_description
1 polymer ?
#
loop_
_entity_poly.entity_id
_entity_poly.type
_entity_poly.pdbx_seq_one_letter_code
_entity_poly.pdbx_strand_id
1 'polypeptide(L)'
;MALTLSFLKYNIVDKMRTLVNTNLYDTPRWLEWSERAPPMEIYNISLKTKYNNNKYMDLVKFLLKKYPHLRFQDCYVEGNNNIKGYDYFRNDHIITQMATHQLYYMNRGYSKKEALEKTEKLFYDRRMDIEKQQKINMCLAIDEKVKPIYTNGYQYLYEKMADNEKAHLSIILKKLRNMKEKLQKKKKGANENEDKKNGVLT
;
A
#
# COMPACT_ATOMS: atom_id res chain seq x y z
N MET A 1 16.97 37.10 -36.05
CA MET A 1 16.89 35.86 -35.24
C MET A 1 16.46 36.25 -33.82
N ALA A 2 15.16 36.26 -33.55
CA ALA A 2 14.62 36.55 -32.22
C ALA A 2 14.52 35.23 -31.44
N LEU A 3 15.64 34.79 -30.89
CA LEU A 3 15.65 33.75 -29.87
C LEU A 3 15.39 34.43 -28.51
N THR A 4 14.44 33.84 -27.76
CA THR A 4 14.37 33.84 -26.29
C THR A 4 13.97 35.11 -25.54
N LEU A 5 12.68 35.48 -25.57
CA LEU A 5 12.07 36.25 -24.47
C LEU A 5 11.46 35.35 -23.37
N SER A 6 11.12 34.09 -23.69
CA SER A 6 10.51 33.15 -22.74
C SER A 6 11.52 32.48 -21.78
N PHE A 7 12.78 32.33 -22.20
CA PHE A 7 13.84 31.68 -21.40
C PHE A 7 14.24 32.52 -20.17
N LEU A 8 14.17 33.85 -20.30
CA LEU A 8 14.47 34.81 -19.24
C LEU A 8 13.44 34.82 -18.11
N LYS A 9 12.22 34.30 -18.29
CA LYS A 9 11.20 34.34 -17.21
C LYS A 9 11.63 33.52 -15.99
N TYR A 10 12.31 32.39 -16.20
CA TYR A 10 12.70 31.45 -15.15
C TYR A 10 14.19 31.53 -14.75
N ASN A 11 15.01 32.30 -15.48
CA ASN A 11 16.42 32.47 -15.17
C ASN A 11 16.64 33.58 -14.13
N ILE A 12 16.39 33.25 -12.87
CA ILE A 12 16.52 34.18 -11.73
C ILE A 12 17.99 34.50 -11.44
N VAL A 13 18.90 33.53 -11.66
CA VAL A 13 20.33 33.69 -11.40
C VAL A 13 20.94 34.76 -12.31
N ASP A 14 20.71 34.69 -13.62
CA ASP A 14 21.27 35.67 -14.55
C ASP A 14 20.68 37.06 -14.37
N LYS A 15 19.39 37.15 -14.01
CA LYS A 15 18.77 38.43 -13.63
C LYS A 15 19.44 39.05 -12.41
N MET A 16 19.67 38.27 -11.36
CA MET A 16 20.32 38.79 -10.15
C MET A 16 21.77 39.18 -10.42
N ARG A 17 22.51 38.41 -11.24
CA ARG A 17 23.86 38.80 -11.70
C ARG A 17 23.86 40.16 -12.39
N THR A 18 22.92 40.39 -13.31
CA THR A 18 22.83 41.68 -13.99
C THR A 18 22.53 42.84 -13.04
N LEU A 19 21.73 42.61 -11.99
CA LEU A 19 21.40 43.64 -10.98
C LEU A 19 22.54 43.91 -9.99
N VAL A 20 23.34 42.90 -9.65
CA VAL A 20 24.56 43.08 -8.86
C VAL A 20 25.61 43.85 -9.68
N ASN A 21 25.78 43.47 -10.96
CA ASN A 21 26.77 44.08 -11.85
C ASN A 21 26.53 45.57 -12.11
N THR A 22 25.30 46.08 -11.93
CA THR A 22 24.99 47.51 -12.01
C THR A 22 25.34 48.27 -10.73
N ASN A 23 25.90 47.61 -9.70
CA ASN A 23 26.20 48.15 -8.37
C ASN A 23 24.97 48.76 -7.66
N LEU A 24 23.76 48.40 -8.08
CA LEU A 24 22.52 48.84 -7.46
C LEU A 24 22.11 47.96 -6.27
N TYR A 25 22.69 46.76 -6.15
CA TYR A 25 22.32 45.77 -5.15
C TYR A 25 23.54 44.97 -4.71
N ASP A 26 23.64 44.69 -3.41
CA ASP A 26 24.69 43.83 -2.87
C ASP A 26 24.48 42.37 -3.30
N THR A 27 25.58 41.62 -3.41
CA THR A 27 25.55 40.19 -3.74
C THR A 27 24.81 39.40 -2.66
N PRO A 28 23.64 38.81 -2.96
CA PRO A 28 22.94 38.01 -1.97
C PRO A 28 23.62 36.65 -1.81
N ARG A 29 23.62 36.11 -0.59
CA ARG A 29 24.32 34.87 -0.24
C ARG A 29 23.90 33.64 -1.06
N TRP A 30 22.64 33.60 -1.51
CA TRP A 30 22.15 32.51 -2.36
C TRP A 30 22.73 32.57 -3.79
N LEU A 31 23.11 33.76 -4.28
CA LEU A 31 23.72 33.91 -5.59
C LEU A 31 25.11 33.29 -5.60
N GLU A 32 25.92 33.53 -4.57
CA GLU A 32 27.23 32.89 -4.38
C GLU A 32 27.13 31.36 -4.35
N TRP A 33 26.12 30.81 -3.68
CA TRP A 33 25.87 29.36 -3.67
C TRP A 33 25.46 28.83 -5.04
N SER A 34 24.63 29.58 -5.77
CA SER A 34 24.23 29.22 -7.12
C SER A 34 25.36 29.35 -8.15
N GLU A 35 26.37 30.17 -7.89
CA GLU A 35 27.57 30.28 -8.73
C GLU A 35 28.53 29.11 -8.49
N ARG A 36 28.61 28.65 -7.23
CA ARG A 36 29.38 27.46 -6.88
C ARG A 36 28.74 26.17 -7.41
N ALA A 37 27.42 26.12 -7.48
CA ALA A 37 26.65 25.00 -8.01
C ALA A 37 25.55 25.53 -8.95
N PRO A 38 25.87 25.75 -10.24
CA PRO A 38 24.91 26.30 -11.19
C PRO A 38 23.68 25.39 -11.32
N PRO A 39 22.47 25.98 -11.39
CA PRO A 39 21.26 25.20 -11.62
C PRO A 39 21.36 24.46 -12.96
N MET A 40 20.81 23.25 -13.03
CA MET A 40 20.85 22.47 -14.26
C MET A 40 20.18 23.23 -15.41
N GLU A 41 20.87 23.26 -16.55
CA GLU A 41 20.39 23.94 -17.73
C GLU A 41 19.16 23.21 -18.32
N ILE A 42 18.05 23.93 -18.43
CA ILE A 42 16.74 23.35 -18.82
C ILE A 42 16.61 23.25 -20.35
N TYR A 43 17.71 23.35 -21.11
CA TYR A 43 17.71 23.52 -22.58
C TYR A 43 16.91 22.45 -23.36
N ASN A 44 16.72 21.24 -22.80
CA ASN A 44 15.98 20.15 -23.43
C ASN A 44 14.61 19.85 -22.82
N ILE A 45 14.23 20.50 -21.71
CA ILE A 45 12.91 20.33 -21.13
C ILE A 45 12.08 21.48 -21.68
N SER A 46 11.28 21.22 -22.71
CA SER A 46 10.18 22.14 -22.98
C SER A 46 9.35 22.19 -21.70
N LEU A 47 9.48 23.25 -20.90
CA LEU A 47 8.69 23.51 -19.68
C LEU A 47 7.20 23.71 -19.99
N LYS A 48 6.75 23.27 -21.16
CA LYS A 48 5.36 22.94 -21.40
C LYS A 48 5.07 21.76 -20.50
N THR A 49 4.28 21.97 -19.46
CA THR A 49 3.57 20.87 -18.80
C THR A 49 2.81 20.13 -19.89
N LYS A 50 3.39 19.07 -20.48
CA LYS A 50 2.64 18.15 -21.32
C LYS A 50 1.59 17.60 -20.39
N TYR A 51 0.35 18.03 -20.58
CA TYR A 51 -0.79 17.49 -19.87
C TYR A 51 -0.85 16.02 -20.25
N ASN A 52 -0.26 15.16 -19.42
CA ASN A 52 -0.23 13.74 -19.69
C ASN A 52 -1.63 13.23 -19.37
N ASN A 53 -2.49 13.14 -20.39
CA ASN A 53 -3.83 12.61 -20.25
C ASN A 53 -3.73 11.09 -20.05
N ASN A 54 -3.42 10.69 -18.83
CA ASN A 54 -3.28 9.29 -18.48
C ASN A 54 -4.66 8.66 -18.35
N LYS A 55 -5.16 8.10 -19.47
CA LYS A 55 -6.44 7.38 -19.55
C LYS A 55 -6.58 6.27 -18.52
N TYR A 56 -5.47 5.71 -18.03
CA TYR A 56 -5.47 4.66 -17.01
C TYR A 56 -6.23 5.06 -15.74
N MET A 57 -6.00 6.26 -15.23
CA MET A 57 -6.62 6.71 -13.98
C MET A 57 -8.14 6.81 -14.11
N ASP A 58 -8.63 7.22 -15.28
CA ASP A 58 -10.07 7.29 -15.56
C ASP A 58 -10.68 5.91 -15.74
N LEU A 59 -9.94 4.96 -16.33
CA LEU A 59 -10.36 3.56 -16.45
C LEU A 59 -10.46 2.90 -15.07
N VAL A 60 -9.47 3.08 -14.20
CA VAL A 60 -9.49 2.56 -12.83
C VAL A 60 -10.67 3.11 -12.04
N LYS A 61 -10.93 4.43 -12.10
CA LYS A 61 -12.11 5.04 -11.46
C LYS A 61 -13.42 4.47 -12.00
N PHE A 62 -13.51 4.27 -13.31
CA PHE A 62 -14.68 3.66 -13.94
C PHE A 62 -14.91 2.22 -13.47
N LEU A 63 -13.86 1.40 -13.46
CA LEU A 63 -13.91 0.01 -13.02
C LEU A 63 -14.29 -0.10 -11.54
N LEU A 64 -13.74 0.75 -10.68
CA LEU A 64 -14.11 0.81 -9.26
C LEU A 64 -15.56 1.23 -9.03
N LYS A 65 -16.10 2.10 -9.88
CA LYS A 65 -17.51 2.49 -9.83
C LYS A 65 -18.41 1.34 -10.26
N LYS A 66 -18.02 0.59 -11.30
CA LYS A 66 -18.78 -0.57 -11.82
C LYS A 66 -18.69 -1.78 -10.89
N TYR A 67 -17.52 -2.02 -10.31
CA TYR A 67 -17.20 -3.17 -9.47
C TYR A 67 -16.54 -2.76 -8.14
N PRO A 68 -17.32 -2.21 -7.19
CA PRO A 68 -16.77 -1.71 -5.92
C PRO A 68 -16.10 -2.81 -5.08
N HIS A 69 -16.57 -4.04 -5.19
CA HIS A 69 -16.05 -5.19 -4.44
C HIS A 69 -14.61 -5.55 -4.79
N LEU A 70 -14.17 -5.28 -6.04
CA LEU A 70 -12.80 -5.55 -6.47
C LEU A 70 -11.77 -4.72 -5.69
N ARG A 71 -12.20 -3.65 -5.01
CA ARG A 71 -11.35 -2.86 -4.11
C ARG A 71 -10.75 -3.70 -2.98
N PHE A 72 -11.41 -4.77 -2.56
CA PHE A 72 -11.01 -5.55 -1.41
C PHE A 72 -10.33 -6.87 -1.80
N GLN A 73 -10.39 -7.26 -3.08
CA GLN A 73 -9.81 -8.49 -3.55
C GLN A 73 -8.29 -8.36 -3.64
N ASP A 74 -7.57 -9.11 -2.80
CA ASP A 74 -6.11 -9.11 -2.72
C ASP A 74 -5.50 -7.71 -2.47
N CYS A 75 -6.28 -6.87 -1.78
CA CYS A 75 -5.91 -5.50 -1.50
C CYS A 75 -5.12 -5.34 -0.18
N TYR A 76 -5.14 -6.33 0.71
CA TYR A 76 -4.48 -6.26 2.02
C TYR A 76 -2.97 -6.58 1.96
N VAL A 77 -2.34 -6.35 0.80
CA VAL A 77 -0.91 -6.53 0.57
C VAL A 77 -0.21 -5.18 0.68
N GLU A 78 0.99 -5.18 1.25
CA GLU A 78 1.81 -3.97 1.38
C GLU A 78 2.03 -3.30 0.00
N GLY A 79 1.77 -2.00 -0.07
CA GLY A 79 1.81 -1.19 -1.29
C GLY A 79 0.44 -0.96 -1.96
N ASN A 80 -0.63 -1.61 -1.49
CA ASN A 80 -2.00 -1.26 -1.87
C ASN A 80 -2.63 -0.36 -0.81
N ASN A 81 -3.44 0.60 -1.25
CA ASN A 81 -4.24 1.47 -0.39
C ASN A 81 -5.71 1.39 -0.82
N ASN A 82 -6.55 0.92 0.11
CA ASN A 82 -7.99 0.72 -0.09
C ASN A 82 -8.83 1.90 0.44
N ILE A 83 -8.21 2.93 1.01
CA ILE A 83 -8.91 4.12 1.54
C ILE A 83 -9.59 4.85 0.38
N LYS A 84 -10.90 5.08 0.52
CA LYS A 84 -11.70 5.80 -0.47
C LYS A 84 -11.12 7.18 -0.73
N GLY A 85 -10.68 7.43 -1.96
CA GLY A 85 -10.07 8.69 -2.40
C GLY A 85 -8.54 8.63 -2.49
N TYR A 86 -7.90 7.61 -1.92
CA TYR A 86 -6.47 7.31 -2.04
C TYR A 86 -6.28 5.92 -2.67
N ASP A 87 -6.92 5.74 -3.83
CA ASP A 87 -6.96 4.46 -4.56
C ASP A 87 -5.62 4.23 -5.29
N TYR A 88 -4.62 3.74 -4.56
CA TYR A 88 -3.33 3.33 -5.09
C TYR A 88 -3.22 1.82 -5.01
N PHE A 89 -3.02 1.15 -6.14
CA PHE A 89 -2.89 -0.29 -6.20
C PHE A 89 -1.62 -0.67 -6.96
N ARG A 90 -0.97 -1.75 -6.51
CA ARG A 90 0.13 -2.41 -7.21
C ARG A 90 -0.35 -2.98 -8.54
N ASN A 91 0.59 -3.17 -9.45
CA ASN A 91 0.36 -3.74 -10.78
C ASN A 91 -0.25 -5.15 -10.75
N ASP A 92 -0.06 -5.87 -9.65
CA ASP A 92 -0.61 -7.22 -9.46
C ASP A 92 -2.09 -7.20 -9.04
N HIS A 93 -2.62 -6.05 -8.64
CA HIS A 93 -4.00 -5.96 -8.17
C HIS A 93 -4.99 -6.07 -9.35
N ILE A 94 -6.10 -6.78 -9.16
CA ILE A 94 -7.02 -7.14 -10.25
C ILE A 94 -7.55 -5.93 -11.04
N ILE A 95 -7.81 -4.81 -10.36
CA ILE A 95 -8.27 -3.56 -10.98
C ILE A 95 -7.22 -2.99 -11.93
N THR A 96 -5.95 -3.03 -11.53
CA THR A 96 -4.84 -2.53 -12.36
C THR A 96 -4.61 -3.44 -13.56
N GLN A 97 -4.72 -4.75 -13.37
CA GLN A 97 -4.68 -5.73 -14.47
C GLN A 97 -5.84 -5.50 -15.45
N MET A 98 -7.07 -5.29 -14.96
CA MET A 98 -8.22 -4.98 -15.83
C MET A 98 -8.00 -3.69 -16.64
N ALA A 99 -7.55 -2.62 -15.99
CA ALA A 99 -7.31 -1.34 -16.65
C ALA A 99 -6.17 -1.43 -17.69
N THR A 100 -5.11 -2.17 -17.40
CA THR A 100 -3.98 -2.38 -18.34
C THR A 100 -4.40 -3.23 -19.53
N HIS A 101 -5.15 -4.33 -19.33
CA HIS A 101 -5.69 -5.13 -20.42
C HIS A 101 -6.70 -4.35 -21.27
N GLN A 102 -7.54 -3.52 -20.66
CA GLN A 102 -8.47 -2.65 -21.39
C GLN A 102 -7.71 -1.65 -22.26
N LEU A 103 -6.69 -1.01 -21.70
CA LEU A 103 -5.84 -0.07 -22.44
C LEU A 103 -5.09 -0.77 -23.58
N TYR A 104 -4.64 -2.01 -23.37
CA TYR A 104 -4.00 -2.83 -24.39
C TYR A 104 -4.91 -3.09 -25.60
N TYR A 105 -6.18 -3.44 -25.38
CA TYR A 105 -7.14 -3.59 -26.48
C TYR A 105 -7.45 -2.24 -27.15
N MET A 106 -7.63 -1.17 -26.37
CA MET A 106 -7.86 0.17 -26.94
C MET A 106 -6.70 0.64 -27.82
N ASN A 107 -5.46 0.33 -27.44
CA ASN A 107 -4.27 0.66 -28.24
C ASN A 107 -4.18 -0.14 -29.55
N ARG A 108 -4.97 -1.21 -29.69
CA ARG A 108 -5.08 -2.02 -30.92
C ARG A 108 -6.28 -1.65 -31.79
N GLY A 109 -6.96 -0.55 -31.47
CA GLY A 109 -8.07 -0.03 -32.27
C GLY A 109 -9.44 -0.55 -31.85
N TYR A 110 -9.56 -1.34 -30.77
CA TYR A 110 -10.88 -1.70 -30.24
C TYR A 110 -11.58 -0.49 -29.60
N SER A 111 -12.91 -0.45 -29.71
CA SER A 111 -13.70 0.56 -29.02
C SER A 111 -13.61 0.37 -27.50
N LYS A 112 -13.84 1.43 -26.72
CA LYS A 112 -13.79 1.36 -25.24
C LYS A 112 -14.73 0.27 -24.68
N LYS A 113 -15.89 0.08 -25.32
CA LYS A 113 -16.89 -0.91 -24.93
C LYS A 113 -16.46 -2.32 -25.28
N GLU A 114 -16.00 -2.56 -26.51
CA GLU A 114 -15.48 -3.88 -26.92
C GLU A 114 -14.25 -4.30 -26.13
N ALA A 115 -13.35 -3.35 -25.86
CA ALA A 115 -12.19 -3.58 -25.02
C ALA A 115 -12.60 -4.00 -23.61
N LEU A 116 -13.62 -3.36 -23.04
CA LEU A 116 -14.17 -3.72 -21.73
C LEU A 116 -14.76 -5.13 -21.76
N GLU A 117 -15.61 -5.45 -22.73
CA GLU A 117 -16.26 -6.77 -22.83
C GLU A 117 -15.25 -7.91 -22.96
N LYS A 118 -14.21 -7.73 -23.78
CA LYS A 118 -13.11 -8.71 -23.90
C LYS A 118 -12.35 -8.88 -22.59
N THR A 119 -12.07 -7.78 -21.88
CA THR A 119 -11.42 -7.86 -20.57
C THR A 119 -12.31 -8.57 -19.56
N GLU A 120 -13.58 -8.21 -19.45
CA GLU A 120 -14.52 -8.81 -18.50
C GLU A 120 -14.63 -10.31 -18.72
N LYS A 121 -14.70 -10.76 -19.98
CA LYS A 121 -14.70 -12.18 -20.30
C LYS A 121 -13.43 -12.89 -19.82
N LEU A 122 -12.26 -12.33 -20.10
CA LEU A 122 -10.98 -12.90 -19.66
C LEU A 122 -10.90 -13.05 -18.13
N PHE A 123 -11.31 -12.01 -17.40
CA PHE A 123 -11.28 -12.05 -15.93
C PHE A 123 -12.36 -12.97 -15.35
N TYR A 124 -13.52 -13.08 -16.01
CA TYR A 124 -14.57 -14.02 -15.63
C TYR A 124 -14.09 -15.47 -15.79
N ASP A 125 -13.52 -15.82 -16.94
CA ASP A 125 -12.99 -17.16 -17.22
C ASP A 125 -11.90 -17.53 -16.20
N ARG A 126 -10.95 -16.62 -15.95
CA ARG A 126 -9.92 -16.80 -14.92
C ARG A 126 -10.52 -17.01 -13.53
N ARG A 127 -11.58 -16.27 -13.18
CA ARG A 127 -12.25 -16.41 -11.88
C ARG A 127 -12.96 -17.76 -11.76
N MET A 128 -13.60 -18.24 -12.82
CA MET A 128 -14.22 -19.56 -12.88
C MET A 128 -13.20 -20.68 -12.66
N ASP A 129 -12.01 -20.57 -13.25
CA ASP A 129 -10.94 -21.54 -13.07
C ASP A 129 -10.42 -21.58 -11.63
N ILE A 130 -10.23 -20.41 -11.01
CA ILE A 130 -9.81 -20.30 -9.60
C ILE A 130 -10.86 -20.92 -8.68
N GLU A 131 -12.15 -20.63 -8.89
CA GLU A 131 -13.23 -21.20 -8.08
C GLU A 131 -13.33 -22.72 -8.26
N LYS A 132 -13.12 -23.23 -9.47
CA LYS A 132 -13.07 -24.67 -9.75
C LYS A 132 -11.92 -25.33 -9.00
N GLN A 133 -10.72 -24.75 -9.05
CA GLN A 133 -9.56 -25.24 -8.33
C GLN A 133 -9.78 -25.21 -6.82
N GLN A 134 -10.35 -24.13 -6.28
CA GLN A 134 -10.69 -24.05 -4.86
C GLN A 134 -11.62 -25.19 -4.44
N LYS A 135 -12.65 -25.49 -5.25
CA LYS A 135 -13.59 -26.60 -4.97
C LYS A 135 -12.89 -27.95 -4.97
N ILE A 136 -12.03 -28.20 -5.96
CA ILE A 136 -11.23 -29.44 -6.00
C ILE A 136 -10.37 -29.56 -4.74
N ASN A 137 -9.69 -28.48 -4.35
CA ASN A 137 -8.86 -28.46 -3.15
C ASN A 137 -9.68 -28.74 -1.88
N MET A 138 -10.89 -28.15 -1.78
CA MET A 138 -11.82 -28.40 -0.67
C MET A 138 -12.29 -29.86 -0.64
N CYS A 139 -12.53 -30.49 -1.79
CA CYS A 139 -12.92 -31.90 -1.85
C CYS A 139 -11.78 -32.86 -1.50
N LEU A 140 -10.53 -32.50 -1.82
CA LEU A 140 -9.35 -33.31 -1.51
C LEU A 140 -8.93 -33.17 -0.04
N ALA A 141 -9.28 -32.07 0.63
CA ALA A 141 -8.97 -31.85 2.02
C ALA A 141 -9.98 -32.58 2.92
N ILE A 142 -9.60 -33.76 3.39
CA ILE A 142 -10.45 -34.62 4.23
C ILE A 142 -10.64 -34.03 5.63
N ASP A 143 -9.58 -33.48 6.24
CA ASP A 143 -9.59 -33.00 7.63
C ASP A 143 -9.07 -31.56 7.83
N GLU A 144 -8.56 -30.91 6.79
CA GLU A 144 -7.95 -29.58 6.88
C GLU A 144 -8.87 -28.48 6.33
N LYS A 145 -8.96 -27.35 7.05
CA LYS A 145 -9.64 -26.16 6.55
C LYS A 145 -8.81 -25.50 5.45
N VAL A 146 -9.20 -25.72 4.20
CA VAL A 146 -8.57 -25.07 3.04
C VAL A 146 -8.86 -23.57 3.05
N LYS A 147 -7.80 -22.76 3.05
CA LYS A 147 -7.92 -21.31 2.91
C LYS A 147 -8.42 -20.96 1.50
N PRO A 148 -9.33 -19.99 1.35
CA PRO A 148 -9.67 -19.42 0.05
C PRO A 148 -8.46 -18.86 -0.68
N ILE A 149 -8.33 -19.16 -1.98
CA ILE A 149 -7.22 -18.71 -2.84
C ILE A 149 -7.16 -17.18 -2.96
N TYR A 150 -8.29 -16.49 -2.88
CA TYR A 150 -8.33 -15.03 -2.91
C TYR A 150 -8.91 -14.47 -1.61
N THR A 151 -8.35 -13.35 -1.16
CA THR A 151 -8.79 -12.69 0.07
C THR A 151 -10.01 -11.83 -0.20
N ASN A 152 -11.13 -12.13 0.47
CA ASN A 152 -12.28 -11.25 0.54
C ASN A 152 -12.16 -10.35 1.78
N GLY A 153 -12.69 -9.12 1.72
CA GLY A 153 -12.72 -8.21 2.86
C GLY A 153 -13.41 -8.80 4.10
N TYR A 154 -14.43 -9.64 3.91
CA TYR A 154 -15.05 -10.38 5.00
C TYR A 154 -14.05 -11.34 5.66
N GLN A 155 -13.33 -12.14 4.88
CA GLN A 155 -12.36 -13.09 5.43
C GLN A 155 -11.23 -12.38 6.19
N TYR A 156 -10.72 -11.27 5.65
CA TYR A 156 -9.73 -10.47 6.36
C TYR A 156 -10.25 -9.97 7.71
N LEU A 157 -11.51 -9.53 7.78
CA LEU A 157 -12.14 -9.13 9.04
C LEU A 157 -12.15 -10.28 10.05
N TYR A 158 -12.55 -11.49 9.64
CA TYR A 158 -12.56 -12.66 10.53
C TYR A 158 -11.16 -13.07 10.99
N GLU A 159 -10.17 -13.03 10.09
CA GLU A 159 -8.78 -13.28 10.46
C GLU A 159 -8.29 -12.28 11.50
N LYS A 160 -8.61 -10.99 11.33
CA LYS A 160 -8.27 -9.96 12.32
C LYS A 160 -9.02 -10.10 13.64
N MET A 161 -10.29 -10.51 13.62
CA MET A 161 -11.03 -10.83 14.84
C MET A 161 -10.39 -12.00 15.58
N ALA A 162 -10.05 -13.08 14.87
CA ALA A 162 -9.39 -14.25 15.46
C ALA A 162 -7.99 -13.90 16.03
N ASP A 163 -7.22 -13.08 15.33
CA ASP A 163 -5.92 -12.60 15.80
C ASP A 163 -6.06 -11.76 17.09
N ASN A 164 -7.05 -10.87 17.14
CA ASN A 164 -7.34 -10.05 18.31
C ASN A 164 -7.79 -10.90 19.51
N GLU A 165 -8.67 -11.87 19.29
CA GLU A 165 -9.11 -12.81 20.32
C GLU A 165 -7.94 -13.66 20.83
N LYS A 166 -7.10 -14.17 19.93
CA LYS A 166 -5.90 -14.92 20.28
C LYS A 166 -4.94 -14.09 21.11
N ALA A 167 -4.71 -12.83 20.73
CA ALA A 167 -3.88 -11.90 21.51
C ALA A 167 -4.46 -11.69 22.91
N HIS A 168 -5.78 -11.47 23.01
CA HIS A 168 -6.47 -11.32 24.29
C HIS A 168 -6.36 -12.57 25.17
N LEU A 169 -6.60 -13.75 24.61
CA LEU A 169 -6.46 -15.04 25.31
C LEU A 169 -5.02 -15.28 25.77
N SER A 170 -4.02 -14.90 24.97
CA SER A 170 -2.61 -15.03 25.34
C SER A 170 -2.25 -14.20 26.57
N ILE A 171 -2.84 -13.00 26.71
CA ILE A 171 -2.66 -12.13 27.87
C ILE A 171 -3.31 -12.77 29.10
N ILE A 172 -4.54 -13.29 28.98
CA ILE A 172 -5.22 -13.99 30.06
C ILE A 172 -4.38 -15.18 30.52
N LEU A 173 -3.89 -15.99 29.58
CA LEU A 173 -3.09 -17.17 29.87
C LEU A 173 -1.79 -16.80 30.62
N LYS A 174 -1.11 -15.73 30.21
CA LYS A 174 0.07 -15.20 30.90
C LYS A 174 -0.27 -14.75 32.33
N LYS A 175 -1.39 -14.06 32.53
CA LYS A 175 -1.86 -13.66 33.87
C LYS A 175 -2.16 -14.87 34.76
N LEU A 176 -2.85 -15.88 34.23
CA LEU A 176 -3.17 -17.12 34.96
C LEU A 176 -1.91 -17.90 35.34
N ARG A 177 -0.93 -18.01 34.45
CA ARG A 177 0.38 -18.63 34.76
C ARG A 177 1.09 -17.90 35.89
N ASN A 178 1.15 -16.57 35.84
CA ASN A 178 1.76 -15.76 36.91
C ASN A 178 1.03 -15.93 38.26
N MET A 179 -0.31 -16.01 38.27
CA MET A 179 -1.07 -16.26 39.49
C MET A 179 -0.78 -17.66 40.06
N LYS A 180 -0.73 -18.69 39.20
CA LYS A 180 -0.39 -20.05 39.60
C LYS A 180 1.00 -20.12 40.23
N GLU A 181 2.01 -19.47 39.62
CA GLU A 181 3.37 -19.42 40.17
C GLU A 181 3.41 -18.69 41.53
N LYS A 182 2.70 -17.58 41.67
CA LYS A 182 2.59 -16.86 42.96
C LYS A 182 1.96 -17.73 44.04
N LEU A 183 0.89 -18.46 43.72
CA LEU A 183 0.22 -19.37 44.64
C LEU A 183 1.12 -20.55 45.03
N GLN A 184 1.87 -21.12 44.08
CA GLN A 184 2.83 -22.19 44.37
C GLN A 184 3.97 -21.70 45.26
N LYS A 185 4.51 -20.51 45.01
CA LYS A 185 5.53 -19.89 45.88
C LYS A 185 4.99 -19.62 47.29
N LYS A 186 3.76 -19.10 47.41
CA LYS A 186 3.10 -18.91 48.72
C LYS A 186 2.91 -20.23 49.46
N LYS A 187 2.47 -21.30 48.79
CA LYS A 187 2.32 -22.63 49.41
C LYS A 187 3.66 -23.21 49.86
N LYS A 188 4.72 -23.10 49.05
CA LYS A 188 6.07 -23.54 49.46
C LYS A 188 6.60 -22.77 50.66
N GLY A 189 6.49 -21.44 50.66
CA GLY A 189 6.91 -20.62 51.80
C GLY A 189 6.05 -20.81 53.06
N ALA A 190 4.79 -21.23 52.94
CA ALA A 190 3.96 -21.61 54.08
C ALA A 190 4.44 -22.92 54.71
N ASN A 191 4.70 -23.95 53.89
CA ASN A 191 5.22 -25.24 54.36
C ASN A 191 6.61 -25.09 55.03
N GLU A 192 7.53 -24.30 54.45
CA GLU A 192 8.85 -24.06 55.04
C GLU A 192 8.79 -23.33 56.40
N ASN A 193 7.76 -22.52 56.63
CA ASN A 193 7.55 -21.84 57.91
C ASN A 193 6.85 -22.73 58.96
N GLU A 194 6.03 -23.70 58.55
CA GLU A 194 5.48 -24.72 59.44
C GLU A 194 6.55 -25.71 59.90
N ASP A 195 7.44 -26.14 58.99
CA ASP A 195 8.58 -27.01 59.33
C ASP A 195 9.56 -26.34 60.31
N LYS A 196 9.78 -25.02 60.18
CA LYS A 196 10.59 -24.24 61.14
C LYS A 196 9.91 -24.06 62.49
N LYS A 197 8.58 -24.01 62.57
CA LYS A 197 7.86 -23.95 63.85
C LYS A 197 7.87 -25.29 64.59
N ASN A 198 7.84 -26.40 63.84
CA ASN A 198 7.87 -27.75 64.42
C ASN A 198 9.30 -28.21 64.79
N GLY A 199 10.34 -27.63 64.18
CA GLY A 199 11.75 -27.90 64.50
C GLY A 199 12.33 -27.14 65.71
N VAL A 200 11.55 -26.33 66.43
CA VAL A 200 12.00 -25.55 67.60
C VAL A 200 11.67 -26.27 68.94
N LEU A 201 11.25 -27.53 68.89
CA LEU A 201 10.83 -28.32 70.06
C LEU A 201 11.86 -29.37 70.54
N THR A 202 13.14 -29.19 70.24
CA THR A 202 14.25 -29.95 70.86
C THR A 202 15.09 -29.06 71.74
#